data_AF-A0A392PNY9-F1
#
_entry.id   AF-A0A392PNY9-F1
#
_cell.length_a   1.000
_cell.length_b   1.000
_cell.length_c   1.000
_cell.angle_alpha   90.00
_cell.angle_beta   90.00
_cell.angle_gamma   90.00
#
_symmetry.space_group_name_H-M   'P 1'
#
loop_
_entity.id
_entity.type
_entity.pdbx_description
1 polymer ?
#
loop_
_entity_poly.entity_id
_entity_poly.type
_entity_poly.pdbx_seq_one_letter_code
_entity_poly.pdbx_strand_id
1 'polypeptide(L)' 'MNKLRLLRLAGVKLEGDFEYLSGDLRWLYWHGFPETYVPAEFQHGSLVAIELKYSKLKQIWNKRK' A
#
# COMPACT_ATOMS: atom_id res chain seq x y z
N MET A 1 -14.53 -5.37 0.60
CA MET A 1 -14.59 -4.27 1.59
C MET A 1 -14.69 -2.98 0.79
N ASN A 2 -15.89 -2.43 0.62
CA ASN A 2 -16.15 -1.54 -0.53
C ASN A 2 -16.17 -0.06 -0.16
N LYS A 3 -16.06 0.26 1.14
CA LYS A 3 -16.08 1.62 1.69
C LYS A 3 -14.93 1.84 2.67
N LEU A 4 -13.88 1.01 2.59
CA LEU A 4 -12.74 1.12 3.49
C LEU A 4 -11.95 2.36 3.10
N ARG A 5 -11.80 3.30 4.03
CA ARG A 5 -11.09 4.58 3.81
C ARG A 5 -9.73 4.64 4.52
N LEU A 6 -9.56 3.87 5.58
CA LEU A 6 -8.33 3.79 6.37
C LEU A 6 -7.95 2.33 6.54
N LEU A 7 -6.72 1.98 6.19
CA LEU A 7 -6.15 0.65 6.41
C LEU A 7 -4.85 0.79 7.22
N ARG A 8 -4.77 0.09 8.34
CA ARG A 8 -3.62 0.09 9.24
C ARG A 8 -3.11 -1.33 9.45
N LEU A 9 -1.88 -1.58 9.04
CA LEU A 9 -1.22 -2.88 9.10
C LEU A 9 0.07 -2.75 9.91
N ALA A 10 0.33 -3.68 10.83
CA ALA A 10 1.55 -3.68 11.63
C ALA A 10 1.97 -5.11 11.95
N GLY A 11 3.23 -5.46 11.66
CA GLY A 11 3.79 -6.77 11.97
C GLY A 11 3.19 -7.92 11.15
N VAL A 12 2.53 -7.61 10.02
CA VAL A 12 1.91 -8.60 9.14
C VAL A 12 2.59 -8.60 7.77
N LYS A 13 2.78 -9.80 7.22
CA LYS A 13 3.09 -10.03 5.81
C LYS A 13 1.79 -10.47 5.14
N LEU A 14 1.31 -9.68 4.19
CA LEU A 14 0.20 -10.07 3.33
C LEU A 14 0.78 -10.72 2.07
N GLU A 15 0.07 -11.71 1.55
CA GLU A 15 0.39 -12.39 0.29
C GLU A 15 -0.81 -12.27 -0.65
N GLY A 16 -0.55 -12.16 -1.95
CA GLY A 16 -1.56 -11.98 -3.00
C GLY A 16 -1.65 -10.55 -3.55
N ASP A 17 -2.58 -10.36 -4.48
CA ASP A 17 -2.73 -9.11 -5.24
C ASP A 17 -3.51 -8.05 -4.46
N PHE A 18 -3.08 -6.79 -4.59
CA PHE A 18 -3.72 -5.65 -3.93
C PHE A 18 -4.84 -5.01 -4.76
N GLU A 19 -5.19 -5.59 -5.91
CA GLU A 19 -6.22 -5.08 -6.84
C GLU A 19 -7.62 -4.99 -6.21
N TYR A 20 -7.89 -5.82 -5.19
CA TYR A 20 -9.19 -5.86 -4.49
C TYR A 20 -9.26 -4.94 -3.27
N LEU A 21 -8.23 -4.11 -3.04
CA LEU A 21 -8.33 -3.06 -2.05
C LEU A 21 -9.46 -2.09 -2.42
N SER A 22 -10.10 -1.55 -1.39
CA SER A 22 -11.22 -0.63 -1.57
C SER A 22 -10.79 0.56 -2.45
N GLY A 23 -11.50 0.80 -3.55
CA GLY A 23 -11.30 1.99 -4.37
C GLY A 23 -11.50 3.30 -3.61
N ASP A 24 -12.20 3.27 -2.47
CA ASP A 24 -12.38 4.40 -1.55
C ASP A 24 -11.22 4.62 -0.56
N LEU A 25 -10.16 3.80 -0.60
CA LEU A 25 -9.07 3.88 0.36
C LEU A 25 -8.35 5.23 0.24
N ARG A 26 -8.33 5.99 1.34
CA ARG A 26 -7.73 7.34 1.41
C ARG A 26 -6.39 7.33 2.15
N TRP A 27 -6.23 6.46 3.13
CA TRP A 27 -5.02 6.41 3.94
C TRP A 27 -4.58 4.97 4.21
N LEU A 28 -3.32 4.68 3.87
CA LEU A 28 -2.64 3.43 4.17
C LEU A 28 -1.50 3.67 5.15
N TYR A 29 -1.54 2.99 6.29
CA TYR A 29 -0.38 2.84 7.18
C TYR A 29 0.04 1.37 7.18
N TRP A 30 1.30 1.09 6.89
CA TRP A 30 1.84 -0.26 6.91
C TRP A 30 3.23 -0.29 7.53
N HIS A 31 3.27 -0.63 8.81
CA HIS A 31 4.51 -0.77 9.56
C HIS A 31 5.22 -2.07 9.21
N GLY A 32 6.49 -1.97 8.81
CA GLY A 32 7.28 -3.13 8.41
C GLY A 32 6.97 -3.60 7.00
N PHE A 33 6.52 -2.70 6.11
CA PHE A 33 6.15 -3.06 4.74
C PHE A 33 7.28 -3.86 4.04
N PRO A 34 6.99 -5.09 3.57
CA PRO A 34 8.02 -6.07 3.25
C PRO A 34 8.69 -5.84 1.90
N GLU A 35 8.02 -5.15 0.97
CA GLU A 35 8.49 -5.00 -0.41
C GLU A 35 9.49 -3.86 -0.58
N THR A 36 10.29 -3.96 -1.64
CA THR A 36 11.31 -2.96 -1.99
C THR A 36 10.78 -1.84 -2.87
N TYR A 37 9.57 -2.00 -3.43
CA TYR A 37 8.81 -1.01 -4.17
C TYR A 37 7.34 -1.06 -3.79
N VAL A 38 6.63 0.06 -3.95
CA VAL A 38 5.18 0.09 -3.77
C VAL A 38 4.52 -0.50 -5.02
N PRO A 39 3.62 -1.49 -4.85
CA PRO A 39 2.84 -2.07 -5.93
C PRO A 39 2.04 -1.01 -6.71
N ALA A 40 1.89 -1.21 -8.01
CA ALA A 40 1.25 -0.22 -8.90
C ALA A 40 -0.24 -0.04 -8.60
N GLU A 41 -0.85 -1.04 -7.97
CA GLU A 41 -2.23 -1.04 -7.52
C GLU A 41 -2.48 0.14 -6.57
N PHE A 42 -1.52 0.49 -5.70
CA PHE A 42 -1.62 1.65 -4.80
C PHE A 42 -1.51 3.02 -5.50
N GLN A 43 -1.30 3.07 -6.81
CA GLN A 43 -1.32 4.31 -7.59
C GLN A 43 -2.74 4.78 -7.91
N HIS A 44 -3.78 4.06 -7.47
CA HIS A 44 -5.16 4.51 -7.62
C HIS A 44 -5.38 5.87 -6.92
N GLY A 45 -5.93 6.84 -7.66
CA GLY A 45 -5.96 8.27 -7.27
C GLY A 45 -6.81 8.61 -6.04
N SER A 46 -7.44 7.64 -5.40
CA SER A 46 -8.16 7.83 -4.15
C SER A 46 -7.24 7.93 -2.93
N LEU A 47 -6.04 7.34 -2.97
CA LEU A 47 -5.07 7.39 -1.88
C LEU A 47 -4.51 8.81 -1.72
N VAL A 48 -4.67 9.37 -0.52
CA VAL A 48 -4.21 10.71 -0.14
C VAL A 48 -2.93 10.65 0.68
N ALA A 49 -2.79 9.62 1.52
CA ALA A 49 -1.63 9.44 2.38
C ALA A 49 -1.18 7.98 2.41
N ILE A 50 0.14 7.76 2.34
CA ILE A 50 0.77 6.46 2.48
C ILE A 50 1.92 6.59 3.48
N GLU A 51 1.90 5.77 4.53
CA GLU A 51 2.95 5.69 5.54
C GLU A 51 3.51 4.28 5.62
N LEU A 52 4.76 4.10 5.15
CA LEU A 52 5.45 2.80 5.09
C LEU A 52 6.68 2.81 5.99
N LYS A 53 6.46 3.12 7.28
CA LYS A 53 7.53 3.19 8.27
C LYS A 53 8.17 1.81 8.51
N TYR A 54 9.49 1.81 8.75
CA TYR A 54 10.28 0.60 8.95
C TYR A 54 10.19 -0.41 7.79
N SER A 55 9.98 0.10 6.57
CA SER A 55 9.89 -0.72 5.37
C SER A 55 11.25 -1.03 4.77
N LYS A 56 11.28 -1.98 3.82
CA LYS A 56 12.46 -2.29 2.99
C LYS A 56 12.48 -1.50 1.68
N LEU A 57 11.70 -0.43 1.57
CA LEU A 57 11.57 0.36 0.35
C LEU A 57 12.91 0.93 -0.10
N LYS A 58 13.25 0.67 -1.36
CA LYS A 58 14.39 1.27 -2.06
C LYS A 58 13.94 2.33 -3.06
N GLN A 59 12.72 2.19 -3.57
CA GLN A 59 12.11 3.12 -4.52
C GLN A 59 10.60 3.14 -4.28
N ILE A 60 9.95 4.30 -4.43
CA ILE A 60 8.50 4.39 -4.22
C ILE A 60 7.76 3.61 -5.30
N TRP A 61 7.96 3.95 -6.57
CA TRP A 61 7.26 3.28 -7.67
C TRP A 61 8.22 2.43 -8.48
N ASN A 62 7.80 1.23 -8.85
CA ASN A 62 8.52 0.46 -9.86
C ASN A 62 8.47 1.25 -11.18
N LYS A 63 9.64 1.69 -11.66
CA LYS A 63 9.77 2.27 -13.00
C LYS A 63 9.53 1.12 -13.97
N ARG A 64 8.31 1.01 -14.52
CA ARG A 64 8.10 0.15 -15.68
C ARG A 64 9.10 0.59 -16.76
N LYS A 65 9.93 -0.35 -17.22
CA LYS A 65 10.66 -0.19 -18.48
C LYS A 65 9.71 -0.35 -19.64
#